data_AF-A0A9E5IW77-F1
#
_entry.id   AF-A0A9E5IW77-F1
#
_cell.length_a   1.000
_cell.length_b   1.000
_cell.length_c   1.000
_cell.angle_alpha   90.00
_cell.angle_beta   90.00
_cell.angle_gamma   90.00
#
_symmetry.space_group_name_H-M   'P 1'
#
loop_
_entity.id
_entity.type
_entity.pdbx_description
1 polymer ?
#
loop_
_entity_poly.entity_id
_entity_poly.type
_entity_poly.pdbx_seq_one_letter_code
_entity_poly.pdbx_strand_id
1 'polypeptide(L)' 'MLKKFLEKRRAQVVMGHKLKEARPTWQAGFWAAVYFGLPFFLFTVLIDVAIEWFSGKCYGLWCYFQ' A
#
# COMPACT_ATOMS: atom_id res chain seq x y z
N MET A 1 7.66 10.97 16.41
CA MET A 1 6.29 11.49 16.12
C MET A 1 5.23 10.40 15.96
N LEU A 2 5.55 9.22 15.44
CA LEU A 2 4.60 8.11 15.25
C LEU A 2 3.85 7.67 16.53
N LYS A 3 4.55 7.62 17.68
CA LYS A 3 3.94 7.20 18.97
C LYS A 3 2.77 8.08 19.40
N LYS A 4 2.82 9.39 19.13
CA LYS A 4 1.74 10.34 19.47
C LYS A 4 0.46 10.13 18.64
N PHE A 5 0.56 9.52 17.46
CA PHE A 5 -0.62 9.19 16.65
C PHE A 5 -1.31 7.91 17.13
N LEU A 6 -0.56 6.92 17.63
CA LEU A 6 -1.13 5.69 18.19
C LEU A 6 -1.92 5.96 19.48
N GLU A 7 -1.42 6.85 20.33
CA GLU A 7 -1.94 7.07 21.68
C GLU A 7 -3.32 7.77 21.72
N LYS A 8 -3.72 8.42 20.61
CA LYS A 8 -4.97 9.20 20.52
C LYS A 8 -6.21 8.34 20.22
N ARG A 9 -6.07 7.04 19.99
CA ARG A 9 -7.18 6.10 19.74
C ARG A 9 -7.84 5.65 21.05
N ARG A 10 -8.04 6.53 22.03
CA ARG A 10 -8.80 6.19 23.25
C ARG A 10 -10.21 5.80 22.83
N ALA A 11 -10.66 4.62 23.27
CA ALA A 11 -11.97 4.03 23.03
C ALA A 11 -13.07 5.10 22.94
N GLN A 12 -13.50 5.40 21.72
CA GLN A 12 -14.53 6.39 21.48
C GLN A 12 -15.86 5.76 21.93
N VAL A 13 -16.45 6.32 22.98
CA VAL A 13 -17.74 5.87 23.52
C VAL A 13 -18.81 6.72 22.84
N VAL A 14 -19.67 6.08 22.04
CA VAL A 14 -20.81 6.75 21.42
C VAL A 14 -22.06 6.15 22.05
N MET A 15 -22.93 7.00 22.64
CA MET A 15 -24.18 6.56 23.29
C MET A 15 -23.97 5.46 24.35
N GLY A 16 -22.90 5.57 25.15
CA GLY A 16 -22.58 4.61 26.21
C GLY A 16 -21.99 3.27 25.72
N HIS A 17 -21.85 3.06 24.40
CA HIS A 17 -21.29 1.84 23.83
C HIS A 17 -19.83 2.07 23.41
N LYS A 18 -18.93 1.20 23.86
CA LYS A 18 -17.54 1.21 23.41
C LYS A 18 -17.46 0.60 22.00
N LEU A 19 -17.04 1.40 21.02
CA LEU A 19 -16.79 0.88 19.69
C LEU A 19 -15.58 -0.06 19.72
N LYS A 20 -15.69 -1.16 18.97
CA LYS A 20 -14.62 -2.15 18.84
C LYS A 20 -13.43 -1.51 18.13
N GLU A 21 -12.27 -1.53 18.77
CA GLU A 21 -11.05 -0.94 18.22
C GLU A 21 -10.59 -1.68 16.97
N ALA A 22 -9.97 -0.93 16.05
CA ALA A 22 -9.36 -1.50 14.85
C ALA A 22 -8.23 -2.44 15.26
N ARG A 23 -8.41 -3.74 15.02
CA ARG A 23 -7.38 -4.75 15.30
C ARG A 23 -6.44 -4.86 14.09
N PRO A 24 -5.15 -4.52 14.23
CA PRO A 24 -4.19 -4.83 13.19
C PRO A 24 -4.04 -6.35 13.12
N THR A 25 -4.65 -6.98 12.12
CA THR A 25 -4.50 -8.40 11.83
C THR A 25 -3.51 -8.59 10.69
N TRP A 26 -2.92 -9.78 10.60
CA TRP A 26 -2.09 -10.13 9.44
C TRP A 26 -2.84 -9.96 8.12
N GLN A 27 -4.12 -10.32 8.11
CA GLN A 27 -4.99 -10.14 6.95
C GLN A 27 -5.14 -8.66 6.56
N ALA A 28 -5.28 -7.75 7.54
CA ALA A 28 -5.34 -6.32 7.27
C ALA A 28 -4.02 -5.80 6.67
N GLY A 29 -2.87 -6.27 7.17
CA GLY A 29 -1.56 -5.94 6.62
C GLY A 29 -1.38 -6.45 5.19
N PHE A 30 -1.78 -7.70 4.92
CA PHE A 30 -1.76 -8.28 3.58
C PHE A 30 -2.59 -7.45 2.60
N TRP A 31 -3.84 -7.12 2.96
CA TRP A 31 -4.69 -6.31 2.10
C TRP A 31 -4.15 -4.90 1.89
N ALA A 32 -3.54 -4.28 2.90
CA ALA A 32 -2.86 -3.00 2.71
C ALA A 32 -1.70 -3.14 1.70
N ALA A 33 -0.86 -4.17 1.84
CA ALA A 33 0.24 -4.41 0.92
C ALA A 33 -0.25 -4.66 -0.51
N VAL A 34 -1.36 -5.40 -0.70
CA VAL A 34 -1.97 -5.60 -2.02
C VAL A 34 -2.51 -4.28 -2.56
N TYR A 35 -3.26 -3.53 -1.75
CA TYR A 35 -3.94 -2.32 -2.20
C TYR A 35 -2.97 -1.20 -2.57
N PHE A 36 -1.80 -1.11 -1.92
CA PHE A 36 -0.78 -0.11 -2.25
C PHE A 36 0.31 -0.66 -3.16
N GLY A 37 0.73 -1.90 -2.96
CA GLY A 37 1.79 -2.54 -3.73
C GLY A 37 1.38 -2.83 -5.16
N LEU A 38 0.15 -3.29 -5.41
CA LEU A 38 -0.34 -3.57 -6.76
C LEU A 38 -0.37 -2.31 -7.65
N PRO A 39 -0.98 -1.17 -7.26
CA PRO A 39 -0.97 0.02 -8.10
C PRO A 39 0.44 0.60 -8.25
N PHE A 40 1.27 0.53 -7.22
CA PHE A 40 2.66 0.96 -7.31
C PHE A 40 3.43 0.12 -8.34
N PHE A 41 3.28 -1.21 -8.28
CA PHE A 41 3.91 -2.14 -9.22
C PHE A 41 3.44 -1.92 -10.66
N LEU A 42 2.13 -1.77 -10.87
CA LEU A 42 1.57 -1.44 -12.19
C LEU A 42 2.16 -0.14 -12.74
N PHE A 43 2.26 0.89 -11.90
CA PHE A 43 2.81 2.18 -12.29
C PHE A 43 4.29 2.07 -12.67
N THR A 44 5.09 1.32 -11.92
CA THR A 44 6.51 1.12 -12.25
C THR A 44 6.70 0.36 -13.56
N VAL A 45 5.89 -0.68 -13.81
CA VAL A 45 5.95 -1.43 -15.07
C VAL A 45 5.56 -0.53 -16.26
N LEU A 46 4.55 0.32 -16.11
CA LEU A 46 4.19 1.29 -17.15
C LEU A 46 5.31 2.29 -17.45
N ILE A 47 6.07 2.70 -16.43
CA ILE A 47 7.25 3.55 -16.61
C ILE A 47 8.33 2.79 -17.37
N ASP A 48 8.61 1.54 -17.01
CA ASP A 48 9.62 0.71 -17.69
C ASP A 48 9.29 0.59 -19.19
N VAL A 49 8.03 0.31 -19.54
CA VAL A 49 7.53 0.29 -20.94
C VAL A 49 7.74 1.64 -21.63
N ALA A 50 7.42 2.74 -20.96
CA ALA A 50 7.60 4.07 -21.53
C ALA A 50 9.09 4.35 -21.81
N ILE A 51 9.99 4.00 -20.88
CA ILE A 51 11.43 4.17 -21.05
C ILE A 51 11.94 3.35 -22.22
N GLU A 52 11.49 2.10 -22.37
CA GLU A 52 11.85 1.27 -23.52
C GLU A 52 11.40 1.91 -24.83
N TRP A 53 10.16 2.41 -24.88
CA TRP A 53 9.62 3.07 -26.07
C TRP A 53 10.46 4.29 -26.50
N PHE A 54 10.99 5.05 -25.54
CA PHE A 54 11.79 6.24 -25.83
C PHE A 54 13.28 5.96 -26.05
N SER A 55 13.87 5.00 -25.34
CA SER A 55 15.32 4.75 -25.33
C SER A 55 15.76 3.54 -26.13
N GLY A 56 14.82 2.65 -26.49
CA GLY A 56 15.08 1.36 -27.13
C GLY A 56 15.81 0.35 -26.24
N LYS A 57 15.98 0.64 -24.94
CA LYS A 57 16.64 -0.24 -23.98
C LYS A 57 15.63 -0.72 -22.96
N CYS A 58 15.68 -2.02 -22.69
CA CYS A 58 14.82 -2.63 -21.69
C CYS A 58 15.36 -2.39 -20.27
N TYR A 59 14.48 -2.00 -19.35
CA TYR A 59 14.77 -1.85 -17.93
C TYR A 59 13.71 -2.52 -17.04
N GLY A 60 14.11 -2.86 -15.82
CA GLY A 60 13.20 -3.22 -14.75
C GLY A 60 12.52 -4.58 -14.91
N LEU A 61 11.30 -4.69 -14.35
CA LEU A 61 10.54 -5.95 -14.33
C LEU A 61 9.96 -6.31 -15.69
N TRP A 62 9.77 -5.31 -16.55
CA TRP A 62 9.22 -5.50 -17.88
C TRP A 62 10.11 -6.40 -18.76
N CYS A 63 11.42 -6.37 -18.58
CA CYS A 63 12.36 -7.22 -19.35
C CYS A 63 12.21 -8.72 -19.13
N TYR A 64 11.59 -9.16 -18.04
CA TYR A 64 11.34 -10.58 -17.84
C TYR A 64 10.21 -11.12 -18.73
N PHE A 65 9.40 -10.23 -19.31
CA PHE A 65 8.23 -10.58 -20.12
C PHE A 65 8.46 -10.45 -21.63
N GLN A 66 9.65 -10.03 -22.06
CA GLN A 66 10.00 -9.73 -23.45
C GLN A 66 11.10 -10.67 -23.96
#